data_AF-A0A800AX39-F1
#
_entry.id   AF-A0A800AX39-F1
#
_cell.length_a   1.000
_cell.length_b   1.000
_cell.length_c   1.000
_cell.angle_alpha   90.00
_cell.angle_beta   90.00
_cell.angle_gamma   90.00
#
_symmetry.space_group_name_H-M   'P 1'
#
loop_
_entity.id
_entity.type
_entity.pdbx_description
1 polymer ?
#
loop_
_entity_poly.entity_id
_entity_poly.type
_entity_poly.pdbx_seq_one_letter_code
_entity_poly.pdbx_strand_id
1 'polypeptide(L)'
;ATGDFDQDGKTDIIITGFDENDQPSTIVYRNTSLLSLGNSILNNIEIYPNPSLDKQITIENKDNISLDVEIYSIKGNKVYNTIITKTKEINLNTLSNGVYLLKLTSSNSMTTKKVILK
;
A
#
# COMPACT_ATOMS: atom_id res chain seq x y z
N ALA A 1 10.44 12.33 23.25
CA ALA A 1 10.70 10.88 23.42
C ALA A 1 10.07 10.12 22.27
N THR A 2 10.52 8.90 21.98
CA THR A 2 9.95 8.05 20.92
C THR A 2 9.51 6.72 21.51
N GLY A 3 8.44 6.14 20.98
CA GLY A 3 7.89 4.86 21.46
C GLY A 3 6.66 4.45 20.65
N ASP A 4 6.29 3.18 20.72
CA ASP A 4 5.06 2.66 20.11
C ASP A 4 3.91 2.83 21.11
N PHE A 5 3.21 3.97 21.05
CA PHE A 5 2.24 4.35 22.08
C PHE A 5 0.83 3.83 21.79
N ASP A 6 0.53 3.48 20.54
CA ASP A 6 -0.74 2.86 20.14
C ASP A 6 -0.65 1.36 19.83
N GLN A 7 0.53 0.75 20.02
CA GLN A 7 0.81 -0.68 19.85
C GLN A 7 0.59 -1.17 18.40
N ASP A 8 0.86 -0.30 17.42
CA ASP A 8 0.75 -0.65 15.99
C ASP A 8 2.07 -1.16 15.38
N GLY A 9 3.13 -1.24 16.18
CA GLY A 9 4.46 -1.68 15.76
C GLY A 9 5.27 -0.59 15.04
N LYS A 10 4.78 0.65 14.95
CA LYS A 10 5.50 1.80 14.44
C LYS A 10 5.83 2.75 15.57
N THR A 11 6.98 3.41 15.44
CA THR A 11 7.44 4.36 16.44
C THR A 11 6.73 5.71 16.27
N ASP A 12 6.11 6.18 17.34
CA ASP A 12 5.54 7.52 17.47
C ASP A 12 6.51 8.49 18.16
N ILE A 13 6.16 9.78 18.13
CA ILE A 13 6.93 10.85 18.74
C ILE A 13 6.08 11.57 19.80
N ILE A 14 6.64 11.73 21.00
CA ILE A 14 6.10 12.59 22.06
C ILE A 14 6.96 13.84 22.22
N ILE A 15 6.30 14.99 22.21
CA ILE A 15 6.89 16.30 22.49
C ILE A 15 6.21 16.85 23.74
N THR A 16 7.01 17.26 24.72
CA THR A 16 6.55 17.96 25.93
C THR A 16 7.23 19.32 26.00
N GLY A 17 6.51 20.32 26.48
CA GLY A 17 7.00 21.70 26.55
C GLY A 17 5.94 22.60 27.17
N PHE A 18 6.04 23.90 26.90
CA PHE A 18 5.03 24.88 27.29
C PHE A 18 4.32 25.40 26.04
N ASP A 19 3.04 25.73 26.16
CA ASP A 19 2.29 26.44 25.13
C ASP A 19 2.64 27.94 25.12
N GLU A 20 1.94 28.72 24.28
CA GLU A 20 2.13 30.18 24.16
C GLU A 20 1.78 30.98 25.44
N ASN A 21 1.16 30.35 26.44
CA ASN A 21 0.81 30.96 27.72
C ASN A 21 1.65 30.41 28.89
N ASP A 22 2.81 29.81 28.62
CA ASP A 22 3.66 29.14 29.62
C ASP A 22 2.95 28.00 30.37
N GLN A 23 1.92 27.37 29.78
CA GLN A 23 1.26 26.21 30.37
C GLN A 23 1.88 24.91 29.86
N PRO A 24 2.19 23.93 30.74
CA PRO A 24 2.80 22.69 30.32
C PRO A 24 1.85 21.92 29.38
N SER A 25 2.38 21.48 28.24
CA SER A 25 1.67 20.78 27.19
C SER A 25 2.44 19.54 26.72
N THR A 26 1.70 18.53 26.28
CA THR A 26 2.26 17.30 25.70
C THR A 26 1.48 16.94 24.44
N ILE A 27 2.21 16.77 23.33
CA ILE A 27 1.68 16.42 22.01
C ILE A 27 2.25 15.07 21.60
N VAL A 28 1.38 14.17 21.14
CA VAL A 28 1.75 12.88 20.55
C VAL A 28 1.52 12.93 19.05
N TYR A 29 2.59 12.82 18.28
CA TYR A 29 2.55 12.62 16.83
C TYR A 29 2.59 11.13 16.53
N ARG A 30 1.45 10.61 16.09
CA ARG A 30 1.30 9.18 15.76
C ARG A 30 1.76 8.89 14.34
N ASN A 31 2.57 7.85 14.19
CA ASN A 31 2.93 7.30 12.89
C ASN A 31 1.85 6.33 12.43
N THR A 32 0.66 6.86 12.18
CA THR A 32 -0.43 6.04 11.70
C THR A 32 -0.19 5.69 10.24
N SER A 33 -0.30 4.41 9.91
CA SER A 33 -0.71 4.07 8.56
C SER A 33 -2.22 4.20 8.50
N LEU A 34 -2.77 4.51 7.33
CA LEU A 34 -4.22 4.48 7.08
C LEU A 34 -4.85 3.07 7.25
N LEU A 35 -4.10 2.11 7.79
CA LEU A 35 -4.47 0.73 8.03
C LEU A 35 -4.35 0.41 9.51
N SER A 36 -5.50 0.25 10.16
CA SER A 36 -5.66 -0.70 11.27
C SER A 36 -7.11 -1.16 11.29
N LEU A 37 -7.37 -2.44 11.03
CA LEU A 37 -7.86 -3.39 12.04
C LEU A 37 -8.15 -4.77 11.42
N GLY A 38 -7.39 -5.79 11.84
CA GLY A 38 -7.91 -7.13 12.15
C GLY A 38 -8.28 -8.11 11.02
N ASN A 39 -8.58 -7.68 9.80
CA ASN A 39 -8.77 -8.56 8.64
C ASN A 39 -8.50 -7.73 7.39
N SER A 40 -7.28 -7.85 6.83
CA SER A 40 -6.94 -7.17 5.59
C SER A 40 -7.90 -7.66 4.51
N ILE A 41 -8.85 -6.80 4.13
CA ILE A 41 -9.81 -6.99 3.02
C ILE A 41 -9.07 -7.33 1.70
N LEU A 42 -7.76 -7.10 1.65
CA LEU A 42 -6.89 -7.34 0.51
C LEU A 42 -6.04 -8.62 0.65
N ASN A 43 -6.27 -9.45 1.67
CA ASN A 43 -5.57 -10.72 1.86
C ASN A 43 -5.90 -11.74 0.77
N ASN A 44 -7.12 -11.73 0.25
CA ASN A 44 -7.56 -12.67 -0.79
C ASN A 44 -7.26 -12.17 -2.21
N ILE A 45 -6.30 -11.25 -2.36
CA ILE A 45 -5.83 -10.78 -3.66
C ILE A 45 -4.47 -11.42 -3.95
N GLU A 46 -4.43 -12.21 -5.02
CA GLU A 46 -3.23 -12.90 -5.51
C GLU A 46 -2.77 -12.28 -6.83
N ILE A 47 -1.45 -12.25 -7.05
CA ILE A 47 -0.85 -11.76 -8.29
C ILE A 47 0.10 -12.82 -8.83
N TYR A 48 -0.16 -13.30 -10.04
CA TYR A 48 0.64 -14.33 -10.69
C TYR A 48 0.61 -14.19 -12.22
N PRO A 49 1.62 -14.71 -12.94
CA PRO A 49 2.89 -15.17 -12.41
C PRO A 49 3.73 -14.00 -11.86
N ASN A 50 4.48 -14.22 -10.79
CA ASN A 50 5.45 -13.27 -10.26
C ASN A 50 6.69 -14.02 -9.78
N PRO A 51 7.85 -13.93 -10.46
CA PRO A 51 8.12 -13.10 -11.63
C PRO A 51 7.30 -13.45 -12.88
N SER A 52 6.94 -12.45 -13.69
CA SER A 52 6.29 -12.64 -14.99
C SER A 52 7.33 -12.61 -16.11
N LEU A 53 7.31 -13.61 -16.98
CA LEU A 53 8.27 -13.80 -18.09
C LEU A 53 7.82 -13.10 -19.38
N ASP A 54 6.52 -13.05 -19.61
CA ASP A 54 5.88 -12.49 -20.79
C ASP A 54 5.28 -11.11 -20.51
N LYS A 55 5.50 -10.58 -19.30
CA LYS A 55 4.95 -9.31 -18.79
C LYS A 55 3.42 -9.28 -18.78
N GLN A 56 2.80 -10.45 -18.71
CA GLN A 56 1.39 -10.59 -18.40
C GLN A 56 1.25 -11.04 -16.95
N ILE A 57 0.36 -10.36 -16.22
CA ILE A 57 0.02 -10.71 -14.85
C ILE A 57 -1.49 -10.79 -14.69
N THR A 58 -1.92 -11.71 -13.86
CA THR A 58 -3.29 -11.86 -13.39
C THR A 58 -3.37 -11.33 -11.97
N ILE A 59 -4.29 -10.40 -11.74
CA ILE A 59 -4.71 -10.03 -10.40
C ILE A 59 -6.00 -10.79 -10.11
N GLU A 60 -5.91 -11.78 -9.24
CA GLU A 60 -7.07 -12.55 -8.80
C GLU A 60 -7.71 -11.86 -7.60
N ASN A 61 -8.94 -11.39 -7.79
CA ASN A 61 -9.71 -10.69 -6.77
C ASN A 61 -10.85 -11.59 -6.29
N LYS A 62 -10.58 -12.44 -5.30
CA LYS A 62 -11.53 -13.45 -4.81
C LYS A 62 -12.72 -12.84 -4.08
N ASP A 63 -12.57 -11.63 -3.55
CA ASP A 63 -13.60 -10.93 -2.78
C ASP A 63 -14.55 -10.11 -3.67
N ASN A 64 -14.29 -10.04 -4.98
CA ASN A 64 -15.08 -9.26 -5.96
C ASN A 64 -15.33 -7.79 -5.54
N ILE A 65 -14.41 -7.22 -4.76
CA ILE A 65 -14.47 -5.83 -4.30
C ILE A 65 -13.94 -4.88 -5.38
N SER A 66 -14.43 -3.64 -5.39
CA SER A 66 -13.87 -2.61 -6.27
C SER A 66 -12.48 -2.21 -5.79
N LEU A 67 -11.49 -2.33 -6.69
CA LEU A 67 -10.09 -2.02 -6.44
C LEU A 67 -9.58 -1.04 -7.48
N ASP A 68 -9.02 0.07 -7.01
CA ASP A 68 -8.13 0.90 -7.80
C ASP A 68 -6.72 0.27 -7.78
N VAL A 69 -6.28 -0.16 -8.96
CA VAL A 69 -5.00 -0.82 -9.19
C VAL A 69 -4.09 0.17 -9.90
N GLU A 70 -2.99 0.52 -9.24
CA GLU A 70 -1.97 1.40 -9.79
C GLU A 70 -0.62 0.67 -9.78
N ILE A 71 0.16 0.80 -10.86
CA ILE A 71 1.52 0.26 -10.94
C ILE A 71 2.50 1.40 -11.06
N TYR A 72 3.55 1.35 -10.25
CA TYR A 72 4.60 2.33 -10.17
C TYR A 72 5.96 1.71 -10.46
N SER A 73 6.80 2.44 -11.17
CA SER A 73 8.24 2.14 -11.26
C SER A 73 8.94 2.40 -9.92
N ILE A 74 10.13 1.82 -9.70
CA ILE A 74 10.96 2.13 -8.52
C ILE A 74 11.35 3.60 -8.38
N LYS A 75 11.23 4.39 -9.46
CA LYS A 75 11.46 5.84 -9.45
C LYS A 75 10.23 6.64 -9.02
N GLY A 76 9.11 5.97 -8.72
CA GLY A 76 7.85 6.59 -8.30
C GLY A 76 6.92 7.01 -9.43
N ASN A 77 7.31 6.84 -10.70
CA ASN A 77 6.42 7.16 -11.82
C ASN A 77 5.29 6.13 -11.92
N LYS A 78 4.04 6.59 -12.03
CA LYS A 78 2.87 5.74 -12.34
C LYS A 78 2.93 5.33 -13.81
N VAL A 79 2.87 4.03 -14.07
CA VAL A 79 3.02 3.45 -15.42
C VAL A 79 1.77 2.71 -15.91
N TYR A 80 0.85 2.39 -15.00
CA TYR A 80 -0.43 1.77 -15.33
C TYR A 80 -1.46 2.09 -14.25
N ASN A 81 -2.73 2.21 -14.64
CA ASN A 81 -3.85 2.31 -13.71
C ASN A 81 -5.13 1.69 -14.30
N THR A 82 -5.91 1.02 -13.46
CA THR A 82 -7.24 0.50 -13.83
C THR A 82 -8.06 0.30 -12.57
N ILE A 83 -9.38 0.32 -12.72
CA ILE A 83 -10.29 -0.21 -11.71
C ILE A 83 -10.65 -1.64 -12.07
N ILE A 84 -10.69 -2.55 -11.10
CA ILE A 84 -11.15 -3.93 -11.25
C ILE A 84 -12.18 -4.28 -10.19
N THR A 85 -13.13 -5.15 -10.53
CA THR A 85 -14.12 -5.72 -9.60
C THR A 85 -14.06 -7.24 -9.55
N LYS A 86 -13.30 -7.87 -10.44
CA LYS A 86 -13.08 -9.31 -10.55
C LYS A 86 -11.64 -9.58 -10.94
N THR A 87 -11.28 -10.85 -11.06
CA THR A 87 -10.02 -11.28 -11.67
C THR A 87 -9.82 -10.61 -13.02
N LYS A 88 -8.63 -10.06 -13.23
CA LYS A 88 -8.27 -9.37 -14.47
C LYS A 88 -6.84 -9.68 -14.87
N GLU A 89 -6.67 -9.98 -16.15
CA GLU A 89 -5.37 -10.06 -16.80
C GLU A 89 -4.92 -8.67 -17.24
N ILE A 90 -3.65 -8.37 -17.00
CA ILE A 90 -3.03 -7.09 -17.32
C ILE A 90 -1.79 -7.39 -18.16
N ASN A 91 -1.76 -6.77 -19.34
CA ASN A 91 -0.61 -6.80 -20.22
C ASN A 91 0.28 -5.59 -19.95
N LEU A 92 1.55 -5.85 -19.62
CA LEU A 92 2.57 -4.86 -19.30
C LEU A 92 3.75 -4.91 -20.28
N ASN A 93 3.52 -5.39 -21.51
CA ASN A 93 4.58 -5.65 -22.49
C ASN A 93 5.37 -4.39 -22.90
N THR A 94 4.77 -3.22 -22.73
CA THR A 94 5.40 -1.92 -22.99
C THR A 94 6.42 -1.52 -21.92
N LEU A 95 6.39 -2.17 -20.76
CA LEU A 95 7.31 -1.87 -19.65
C LEU A 95 8.62 -2.64 -19.80
N SER A 96 9.71 -2.03 -19.34
CA SER A 96 11.03 -2.68 -19.29
C SER A 96 11.09 -3.74 -18.19
N ASN A 97 12.09 -4.61 -18.27
CA ASN A 97 12.34 -5.62 -17.25
C ASN A 97 12.76 -4.93 -15.96
N GLY A 98 12.30 -5.43 -14.81
CA GLY A 98 12.64 -4.86 -13.52
C GLY A 98 11.59 -5.08 -12.45
N VAL A 99 11.75 -4.33 -11.36
CA VAL A 99 10.86 -4.36 -10.20
C VAL A 99 9.86 -3.21 -10.28
N TYR A 100 8.61 -3.51 -9.95
CA TYR A 100 7.50 -2.56 -9.91
C TYR A 100 6.74 -2.70 -8.59
N LEU A 101 6.09 -1.62 -8.19
CA LEU A 101 5.21 -1.57 -7.02
C LEU A 101 3.77 -1.51 -7.51
N LEU A 102 2.98 -2.51 -7.14
CA LEU A 102 1.57 -2.61 -7.44
C LEU A 102 0.77 -2.20 -6.20
N LYS A 103 0.14 -1.03 -6.26
CA LYS A 103 -0.68 -0.46 -5.20
C LYS A 103 -2.14 -0.81 -5.49
N LEU A 104 -2.80 -1.39 -4.49
CA LEU A 104 -4.19 -1.81 -4.51
C LEU A 104 -4.93 -0.99 -3.47
N THR A 105 -5.96 -0.27 -3.89
CA THR A 105 -6.76 0.58 -3.01
C THR A 105 -8.22 0.17 -3.12
N SER A 106 -8.82 -0.26 -2.01
CA SER A 106 -10.27 -0.37 -1.86
C SER A 106 -10.80 0.87 -1.13
N SER A 107 -12.10 0.92 -0.83
CA SER A 107 -12.68 2.05 -0.11
C SER A 107 -12.04 2.29 1.27
N ASN A 108 -11.62 1.22 1.95
CA ASN A 108 -11.22 1.26 3.36
C ASN A 108 -9.82 0.69 3.60
N SER A 109 -9.11 0.23 2.56
CA SER A 109 -7.82 -0.44 2.72
C SER A 109 -6.91 -0.17 1.54
N MET A 110 -5.61 -0.14 1.81
CA MET A 110 -4.59 0.01 0.80
C MET A 110 -3.47 -0.99 1.06
N THR A 111 -3.03 -1.71 0.04
CA THR A 111 -1.84 -2.54 0.14
C THR A 111 -0.93 -2.33 -1.06
N THR A 112 0.35 -2.58 -0.88
CA THR A 112 1.34 -2.52 -1.96
C THR A 112 2.06 -3.85 -2.06
N LYS A 113 2.12 -4.41 -3.26
CA LYS A 113 2.82 -5.66 -3.57
C LYS A 113 3.92 -5.42 -4.58
N LYS A 114 5.04 -6.10 -4.41
CA LYS A 114 6.17 -6.06 -5.35
C LYS A 114 5.91 -7.02 -6.50
N VAL A 115 6.08 -6.56 -7.74
CA VAL A 115 5.96 -7.37 -8.96
C VAL A 115 7.28 -7.32 -9.73
N ILE A 116 7.73 -8.47 -10.23
CA ILE A 116 8.98 -8.60 -11.00
C ILE A 116 8.64 -8.97 -12.44
N LEU A 117 9.07 -8.15 -13.39
CA LEU A 117 8.93 -8.37 -14.83
C LEU A 117 10.29 -8.76 -15.43
N LYS A 118 10.32 -9.83 -16.23
CA LYS A 118 11.51 -10.34 -16.92
C LYS A 118 11.44 -10.15 -18.43
#